data_AF-A0A9D7LGI3-F1
#
_entry.id   AF-A0A9D7LGI3-F1
#
_cell.length_a   1.000
_cell.length_b   1.000
_cell.length_c   1.000
_cell.angle_alpha   90.00
_cell.angle_beta   90.00
_cell.angle_gamma   90.00
#
_symmetry.space_group_name_H-M   'P 1'
#
loop_
_entity.id
_entity.type
_entity.pdbx_description
1 polymer ?
#
loop_
_entity_poly.entity_id
_entity_poly.type
_entity_poly.pdbx_seq_one_letter_code
_entity_poly.pdbx_strand_id
1 'polypeptide(L)'
;MKPASITIILICAATGLAWGIGRSRAAHLQQQLADRHQEVAALRHLQREHDRLQSLQLSDEELARLRHDADARELAAAALAKPAEPPPAPIRALEPGTWAQAAAWKNCGRATPEAALETMLWASAGGELGELKGVLEFDDASRVHAAAMLANLPEIDRRQYAAPEDLLALVVAGNVPLDSAQIVARQHVSENEVLEYVRLKDPAGVTRQVCLSIHRTPDGWKLRVPDTTVEALTKLPPPTTLTGH
;
A
#
# COMPACT_ATOMS: atom_id res chain seq x y z
N MET A 1 -71.67 -61.14 -16.43
CA MET A 1 -70.27 -60.68 -16.50
C MET A 1 -70.25 -59.35 -17.25
N LYS A 2 -69.91 -58.23 -16.59
CA LYS A 2 -69.99 -56.86 -17.17
C LYS A 2 -68.60 -56.20 -17.18
N PRO A 3 -67.94 -56.09 -18.35
CA PRO A 3 -66.72 -55.31 -18.53
C PRO A 3 -67.06 -53.95 -19.16
N ALA A 4 -67.59 -53.01 -18.37
CA ALA A 4 -67.90 -51.65 -18.89
C ALA A 4 -67.35 -50.52 -18.02
N SER A 5 -66.94 -50.79 -16.78
CA SER A 5 -66.57 -49.73 -15.83
C SER A 5 -65.07 -49.36 -15.81
N ILE A 6 -64.19 -50.13 -16.47
CA ILE A 6 -62.73 -49.92 -16.40
C ILE A 6 -62.25 -48.90 -17.45
N THR A 7 -62.94 -48.75 -18.58
CA THR A 7 -62.48 -47.90 -19.69
C THR A 7 -62.68 -46.39 -19.44
N ILE A 8 -63.67 -45.99 -18.64
CA ILE A 8 -63.98 -44.57 -18.38
C ILE A 8 -62.96 -43.93 -17.42
N ILE A 9 -62.41 -44.69 -16.47
CA ILE A 9 -61.44 -44.18 -15.50
C ILE A 9 -60.10 -43.82 -16.18
N LEU A 10 -59.73 -44.52 -17.25
CA LEU A 10 -58.46 -44.34 -17.96
C LEU A 10 -58.42 -43.05 -18.80
N ILE A 11 -59.56 -42.61 -19.35
CA ILE A 11 -59.65 -41.38 -20.16
C ILE A 11 -59.62 -40.11 -19.28
N CYS A 12 -60.21 -40.16 -18.08
CA CYS A 12 -60.16 -39.04 -17.13
C CYS A 12 -58.74 -38.86 -16.52
N ALA A 13 -57.99 -39.95 -16.32
CA ALA A 13 -56.61 -39.86 -15.84
C ALA A 13 -55.66 -39.23 -16.88
N ALA A 14 -55.83 -39.56 -18.17
CA ALA A 14 -55.00 -39.03 -19.25
C ALA A 14 -55.23 -37.51 -19.49
N THR A 15 -56.47 -37.04 -19.35
CA THR A 15 -56.80 -35.60 -19.49
C THR A 15 -56.30 -34.76 -18.32
N GLY A 16 -56.33 -35.29 -17.09
CA GLY A 16 -55.75 -34.63 -15.92
C GLY A 16 -54.23 -34.45 -16.01
N LEU A 17 -53.50 -35.46 -16.53
CA LEU A 17 -52.05 -35.38 -16.72
C LEU A 17 -51.66 -34.36 -17.80
N ALA A 18 -52.40 -34.28 -18.90
CA ALA A 18 -52.16 -33.27 -19.94
C ALA A 18 -52.38 -31.83 -19.43
N TRP A 19 -53.39 -31.61 -18.59
CA TRP A 19 -53.67 -30.31 -17.99
C TRP A 19 -52.61 -29.91 -16.95
N GLY A 20 -52.14 -30.85 -16.14
CA GLY A 20 -51.05 -30.63 -15.18
C GLY A 20 -49.72 -30.22 -15.84
N ILE A 21 -49.35 -30.87 -16.96
CA ILE A 21 -48.15 -30.55 -17.73
C ILE A 21 -48.27 -29.18 -18.43
N GLY A 22 -49.47 -28.80 -18.89
CA GLY A 22 -49.72 -27.48 -19.48
C GLY A 22 -49.53 -26.34 -18.47
N ARG A 23 -50.03 -26.53 -17.24
CA ARG A 23 -49.95 -25.51 -16.18
C ARG A 23 -48.52 -25.29 -15.68
N SER A 24 -47.72 -26.36 -15.56
CA SER A 24 -46.33 -26.23 -15.13
C SER A 24 -45.47 -25.49 -16.17
N ARG A 25 -45.70 -25.74 -17.46
CA ARG A 25 -45.03 -25.01 -18.56
C ARG A 25 -45.40 -23.54 -18.57
N ALA A 26 -46.68 -23.21 -18.38
CA ALA A 26 -47.14 -21.82 -18.31
C ALA A 26 -46.49 -21.09 -17.12
N ALA A 27 -46.46 -21.71 -15.93
CA ALA A 27 -45.81 -21.13 -14.76
C ALA A 27 -44.29 -20.94 -14.98
N HIS A 28 -43.62 -21.90 -15.59
CA HIS A 28 -42.19 -21.81 -15.89
C HIS A 28 -41.86 -20.68 -16.87
N LEU A 29 -42.65 -20.53 -17.95
CA LEU A 29 -42.49 -19.43 -18.89
C LEU A 29 -42.76 -18.06 -18.26
N GLN A 30 -43.76 -17.96 -17.39
CA GLN A 30 -44.04 -16.73 -16.65
C GLN A 30 -42.88 -16.37 -15.71
N GLN A 31 -42.28 -17.36 -15.06
CA GLN A 31 -41.10 -17.14 -14.22
C GLN A 31 -39.90 -16.65 -15.05
N GLN A 32 -39.62 -17.29 -16.19
CA GLN A 32 -38.55 -16.85 -17.09
C GLN A 32 -38.76 -15.42 -17.60
N LEU A 33 -40.00 -15.02 -17.90
CA LEU A 33 -40.30 -13.65 -18.31
C LEU A 33 -40.07 -12.65 -17.16
N ALA A 34 -40.48 -13.00 -15.94
CA ALA A 34 -40.25 -12.17 -14.76
C ALA A 34 -38.75 -11.97 -14.50
N ASP A 35 -37.96 -13.04 -14.56
CA ASP A 35 -36.51 -13.00 -14.39
C ASP A 35 -35.87 -12.09 -15.46
N ARG A 36 -36.26 -12.24 -16.72
CA ARG A 36 -35.77 -11.38 -17.83
C ARG A 36 -36.16 -9.92 -17.66
N HIS A 37 -37.36 -9.64 -17.15
CA HIS A 37 -37.77 -8.27 -16.85
C HIS A 37 -36.94 -7.66 -15.72
N GLN A 38 -36.59 -8.45 -14.71
CA GLN A 38 -35.74 -8.02 -13.62
C GLN A 38 -34.30 -7.72 -14.09
N GLU A 39 -33.74 -8.56 -14.97
CA GLU A 39 -32.43 -8.33 -15.60
C GLU A 39 -32.41 -7.02 -16.40
N VAL A 40 -33.43 -6.78 -17.24
CA VAL A 40 -33.52 -5.54 -18.04
C VAL A 40 -33.65 -4.31 -17.15
N ALA A 41 -34.40 -4.40 -16.04
CA ALA A 41 -34.51 -3.31 -15.08
C ALA A 41 -33.16 -3.00 -14.40
N ALA A 42 -32.41 -4.04 -14.04
CA ALA A 42 -31.08 -3.90 -13.44
C ALA A 42 -30.07 -3.25 -14.41
N LEU A 43 -30.05 -3.67 -15.68
CA LEU A 43 -29.18 -3.05 -16.69
C LEU A 43 -29.51 -1.58 -16.93
N ARG A 44 -30.80 -1.22 -17.01
CA ARG A 44 -31.23 0.18 -17.14
C ARG A 44 -30.89 1.02 -15.92
N HIS A 45 -30.89 0.42 -14.72
CA HIS A 45 -30.44 1.10 -13.52
C HIS A 45 -28.94 1.38 -13.59
N LEU A 46 -28.14 0.36 -13.95
CA LEU A 46 -26.68 0.50 -14.05
C LEU A 46 -26.26 1.50 -15.13
N GLN A 47 -26.94 1.53 -16.28
CA GLN A 47 -26.71 2.52 -17.33
C GLN A 47 -26.98 3.94 -16.83
N ARG A 48 -28.09 4.17 -16.10
CA ARG A 48 -28.38 5.49 -15.53
C ARG A 48 -27.35 5.94 -14.51
N GLU A 49 -26.85 5.04 -13.68
CA GLU A 49 -25.77 5.36 -12.74
C GLU A 49 -24.44 5.60 -13.46
N HIS A 50 -24.16 4.86 -14.54
CA HIS A 50 -23.00 5.12 -15.39
C HIS A 50 -23.06 6.51 -16.04
N ASP A 51 -24.20 6.85 -16.65
CA ASP A 51 -24.44 8.16 -17.27
C ASP A 51 -24.35 9.27 -16.22
N ARG A 52 -24.89 9.04 -15.02
CA ARG A 52 -24.79 9.96 -13.88
C ARG A 52 -23.32 10.17 -13.47
N LEU A 53 -22.54 9.11 -13.32
CA LEU A 53 -21.13 9.21 -12.96
C LEU A 53 -20.31 9.90 -14.06
N GLN A 54 -20.58 9.60 -15.32
CA GLN A 54 -19.95 10.29 -16.45
C GLN A 54 -20.28 11.78 -16.47
N SER A 55 -21.51 12.17 -16.12
CA SER A 55 -21.89 13.58 -16.02
C SER A 55 -21.23 14.33 -14.85
N LEU A 56 -20.77 13.61 -13.82
CA LEU A 56 -20.07 14.16 -12.66
C LEU A 56 -18.55 14.15 -12.81
N GLN A 57 -18.00 13.38 -13.75
CA GLN A 57 -16.59 13.46 -14.08
C GLN A 57 -16.33 14.82 -14.72
N LEU A 58 -15.44 15.60 -14.08
CA LEU A 58 -14.88 16.81 -14.68
C LEU A 58 -14.34 16.44 -16.05
N SER A 59 -14.63 17.30 -17.04
CA SER A 59 -14.14 17.08 -18.39
C SER A 59 -12.61 16.99 -18.39
N ASP A 60 -12.04 16.18 -19.29
CA ASP A 60 -10.58 16.08 -19.43
C ASP A 60 -9.94 17.47 -19.63
N GLU A 61 -10.66 18.41 -20.24
CA GLU A 61 -10.25 19.80 -20.39
C GLU A 61 -10.18 20.56 -19.06
N GLU A 62 -11.13 20.37 -18.16
CA GLU A 62 -11.12 20.98 -16.82
C GLU A 62 -10.01 20.39 -15.94
N LEU A 63 -9.77 19.08 -16.02
CA LEU A 63 -8.65 18.43 -15.35
C LEU A 63 -7.31 18.92 -15.89
N ALA A 64 -7.18 19.10 -17.21
CA ALA A 64 -5.98 19.66 -17.82
C ALA A 64 -5.74 21.11 -17.39
N ARG A 65 -6.80 21.93 -17.31
CA ARG A 65 -6.72 23.31 -16.79
C ARG A 65 -6.30 23.34 -15.33
N LEU A 66 -6.88 22.51 -14.47
CA LEU A 66 -6.53 22.45 -13.05
C LEU A 66 -5.07 22.02 -12.82
N ARG A 67 -4.56 21.08 -13.61
CA ARG A 67 -3.15 20.68 -13.59
C ARG A 67 -2.25 21.83 -14.03
N HIS A 68 -2.58 22.48 -15.14
CA HIS A 68 -1.82 23.62 -15.64
C HIS A 68 -1.77 24.77 -14.63
N ASP A 69 -2.89 25.06 -13.95
CA ASP A 69 -2.95 26.08 -12.90
C ASP A 69 -2.13 25.69 -11.65
N ALA A 70 -2.08 24.40 -11.31
CA ALA A 70 -1.26 23.90 -10.21
C ALA A 70 0.25 24.03 -10.54
N ASP A 71 0.64 23.59 -11.73
CA ASP A 71 2.02 23.67 -12.22
C ASP A 71 2.49 25.13 -12.31
N ALA A 72 1.62 26.03 -12.80
CA ALA A 72 1.91 27.46 -12.88
C ALA A 72 2.09 28.10 -11.49
N ARG A 73 1.30 27.69 -10.50
CA ARG A 73 1.45 28.15 -9.11
C ARG A 73 2.72 27.62 -8.47
N GLU A 74 3.09 26.38 -8.75
CA GLU A 74 4.32 25.77 -8.25
C GLU A 74 5.56 26.47 -8.84
N LEU A 75 5.56 26.72 -10.16
CA LEU A 75 6.61 27.49 -10.83
C LEU A 75 6.71 28.93 -10.31
N ALA A 76 5.57 29.59 -10.08
CA ALA A 76 5.55 30.93 -9.51
C ALA A 76 6.04 30.96 -8.06
N ALA A 77 5.70 29.95 -7.25
CA ALA A 77 6.21 29.80 -5.89
C ALA A 77 7.72 29.53 -5.87
N ALA A 78 8.21 28.69 -6.78
CA ALA A 78 9.64 28.42 -6.94
C ALA A 78 10.43 29.66 -7.40
N ALA A 79 9.84 30.50 -8.27
CA ALA A 79 10.48 31.74 -8.71
C ALA A 79 10.50 32.85 -7.64
N LEU A 80 9.55 32.85 -6.71
CA LEU A 80 9.49 33.78 -5.58
C LEU A 80 10.29 33.30 -4.36
N ALA A 81 10.70 32.03 -4.34
CA ALA A 81 11.63 31.50 -3.36
C ALA A 81 13.03 32.06 -3.63
N LYS A 82 13.32 33.24 -3.05
CA LYS A 82 14.70 33.69 -2.78
C LYS A 82 15.45 32.51 -2.13
N PRO A 83 16.71 32.21 -2.48
CA PRO A 83 17.46 31.14 -1.82
C PRO A 83 17.49 31.42 -0.32
N ALA A 84 16.64 30.72 0.42
CA ALA A 84 16.63 30.80 1.86
C ALA A 84 17.96 30.18 2.28
N GLU A 85 18.78 30.98 2.95
CA GLU A 85 19.89 30.47 3.73
C GLU A 85 19.33 29.33 4.59
N PRO A 86 19.88 28.10 4.48
CA PRO A 86 19.27 26.94 5.12
C PRO A 86 19.15 27.24 6.61
N PRO A 87 17.97 26.95 7.23
CA PRO A 87 17.84 27.10 8.66
C PRO A 87 18.97 26.33 9.35
N PRO A 88 19.50 26.84 10.48
CA PRO A 88 20.58 26.17 11.19
C PRO A 88 20.19 24.70 11.40
N ALA A 89 21.04 23.80 10.90
CA ALA A 89 20.75 22.38 10.94
C ALA A 89 20.41 21.97 12.37
N PRO A 90 19.34 21.19 12.59
CA PRO A 90 19.04 20.68 13.92
C PRO A 90 20.25 19.94 14.48
N ILE A 91 20.54 20.14 15.77
CA ILE A 91 21.64 19.47 16.46
C ILE A 91 21.38 17.96 16.39
N ARG A 92 22.25 17.26 15.64
CA ARG A 92 22.20 15.83 15.40
C ARG A 92 22.60 15.06 16.65
N ALA A 93 21.94 13.93 16.88
CA ALA A 93 22.33 12.99 17.93
C ALA A 93 23.34 11.94 17.42
N LEU A 94 23.33 11.64 16.11
CA LEU A 94 24.22 10.64 15.51
C LEU A 94 25.59 11.23 15.15
N GLU A 95 26.50 11.16 16.10
CA GLU A 95 27.92 11.47 15.89
C GLU A 95 28.74 10.19 15.64
N PRO A 96 29.66 10.19 14.66
CA PRO A 96 30.53 9.04 14.41
C PRO A 96 31.26 8.56 15.67
N GLY A 97 31.25 7.25 15.89
CA GLY A 97 31.91 6.62 17.03
C GLY A 97 31.18 6.75 18.37
N THR A 98 30.04 7.43 18.45
CA THR A 98 29.25 7.58 19.69
C THR A 98 27.92 6.84 19.59
N TRP A 99 27.52 6.17 20.68
CA TRP A 99 26.20 5.55 20.76
C TRP A 99 25.13 6.62 21.04
N ALA A 100 24.17 6.74 20.13
CA ALA A 100 22.99 7.57 20.28
C ALA A 100 21.78 6.71 20.66
N GLN A 101 21.09 7.11 21.72
CA GLN A 101 19.86 6.46 22.20
C GLN A 101 18.68 6.83 21.30
N ALA A 102 17.71 5.92 21.15
CA ALA A 102 16.54 6.15 20.30
C ALA A 102 15.75 7.41 20.67
N ALA A 103 15.63 7.70 21.97
CA ALA A 103 14.98 8.90 22.48
C ALA A 103 15.68 10.22 22.10
N ALA A 104 16.94 10.17 21.63
CA ALA A 104 17.69 11.34 21.21
C ALA A 104 17.57 11.63 19.71
N TRP A 105 17.16 10.65 18.89
CA TRP A 105 17.01 10.81 17.45
C TRP A 105 15.88 11.79 17.11
N LYS A 106 16.07 12.54 16.02
CA LYS A 106 15.12 13.56 15.56
C LYS A 106 14.96 13.51 14.05
N ASN A 107 13.89 14.12 13.55
CA ASN A 107 13.80 14.46 12.13
C ASN A 107 14.81 15.57 11.81
N CYS A 108 15.93 15.19 11.20
CA CYS A 108 16.97 16.10 10.73
C CYS A 108 16.84 16.42 9.24
N GLY A 109 15.82 15.87 8.57
CA GLY A 109 15.60 15.99 7.14
C GLY A 109 16.58 15.15 6.31
N ARG A 110 16.79 15.56 5.06
CA ARG A 110 17.49 14.78 4.02
C ARG A 110 18.64 15.57 3.36
N ALA A 111 19.14 16.61 4.02
CA ALA A 111 20.16 17.50 3.46
C ALA A 111 21.56 16.87 3.41
N THR A 112 21.86 15.97 4.36
CA THR A 112 23.12 15.22 4.42
C THR A 112 22.85 13.73 4.65
N PRO A 113 23.81 12.82 4.37
CA PRO A 113 23.63 11.38 4.61
C PRO A 113 23.27 11.06 6.07
N GLU A 114 23.91 11.72 7.04
CA GLU A 114 23.65 11.48 8.47
C GLU A 114 22.28 12.01 8.89
N ALA A 115 21.87 13.15 8.34
CA ALA A 115 20.55 13.69 8.60
C ALA A 115 19.46 12.73 8.09
N ALA A 116 19.67 12.15 6.90
CA ALA A 116 18.78 11.14 6.35
C ALA A 116 18.76 9.87 7.20
N LEU A 117 19.93 9.39 7.67
CA LEU A 117 20.01 8.24 8.58
C LEU A 117 19.29 8.52 9.91
N GLU A 118 19.53 9.66 10.54
CA GLU A 118 18.89 10.02 11.81
C GLU A 118 17.38 10.13 11.67
N THR A 119 16.91 10.76 10.57
CA THR A 119 15.50 10.84 10.24
C THR A 119 14.88 9.47 10.02
N MET A 120 15.58 8.55 9.35
CA MET A 120 15.12 7.16 9.15
C MET A 120 14.99 6.42 10.48
N LEU A 121 15.97 6.53 11.38
CA LEU A 121 15.94 5.87 12.69
C LEU A 121 14.84 6.45 13.58
N TRP A 122 14.72 7.78 13.62
CA TRP A 122 13.64 8.47 14.32
C TRP A 122 12.27 8.05 13.80
N ALA A 123 12.07 8.04 12.48
CA ALA A 123 10.80 7.67 11.87
C ALA A 123 10.45 6.20 12.12
N SER A 124 11.45 5.30 12.08
CA SER A 124 11.28 3.89 12.42
C SER A 124 10.89 3.68 13.89
N ALA A 125 11.50 4.45 14.81
CA ALA A 125 11.21 4.37 16.24
C ALA A 125 9.84 4.97 16.61
N GLY A 126 9.46 6.07 15.96
CA GLY A 126 8.20 6.77 16.19
C GLY A 126 7.00 6.18 15.45
N GLY A 127 7.21 5.30 14.47
CA GLY A 127 6.15 4.81 13.59
C GLY A 127 5.69 5.84 12.55
N GLU A 128 6.55 6.80 12.22
CA GLU A 128 6.26 7.89 11.28
C GLU A 128 6.44 7.42 9.83
N LEU A 129 5.52 6.55 9.38
CA LEU A 129 5.61 5.86 8.09
C LEU A 129 5.72 6.80 6.88
N GLY A 130 5.09 7.98 6.95
CA GLY A 130 5.16 8.99 5.88
C GLY A 130 6.57 9.54 5.71
N GLU A 131 7.23 9.91 6.80
CA GLU A 131 8.61 10.40 6.82
C GLU A 131 9.59 9.28 6.44
N LEU A 132 9.35 8.06 6.95
CA LEU A 132 10.15 6.90 6.61
C LEU A 132 10.10 6.60 5.11
N LYS A 133 8.92 6.61 4.49
CA LYS A 133 8.78 6.45 3.04
C LYS A 133 9.50 7.54 2.27
N GLY A 134 9.51 8.77 2.77
CA GLY A 134 10.19 9.90 2.13
C GLY A 134 11.73 9.74 2.11
N VAL A 135 12.30 9.07 3.11
CA VAL A 135 13.75 8.88 3.23
C VAL A 135 14.25 7.56 2.66
N LEU A 136 13.37 6.60 2.40
CA LEU A 136 13.70 5.34 1.73
C LEU A 136 13.53 5.46 0.22
N GLU A 137 14.39 4.76 -0.51
CA GLU A 137 14.22 4.52 -1.93
C GLU A 137 14.31 3.03 -2.23
N PHE A 138 13.28 2.56 -2.92
CA PHE A 138 13.16 1.17 -3.34
C PHE A 138 13.50 1.07 -4.82
N ASP A 139 14.34 0.09 -5.16
CA ASP A 139 14.61 -0.28 -6.54
C ASP A 139 13.37 -0.94 -7.19
N ASP A 140 13.37 -1.05 -8.51
CA ASP A 140 12.23 -1.60 -9.26
C ASP A 140 11.92 -3.05 -8.83
N ALA A 141 12.95 -3.84 -8.51
CA ALA A 141 12.80 -5.21 -8.04
C ALA A 141 12.04 -5.25 -6.69
N SER A 142 12.43 -4.41 -5.74
CA SER A 142 11.79 -4.27 -4.43
C SER A 142 10.33 -3.84 -4.56
N ARG A 143 10.03 -2.93 -5.50
CA ARG A 143 8.65 -2.49 -5.78
C ARG A 143 7.79 -3.62 -6.34
N VAL A 144 8.32 -4.39 -7.28
CA VAL A 144 7.63 -5.58 -7.83
C VAL A 144 7.37 -6.60 -6.72
N HIS A 145 8.37 -6.85 -5.86
CA HIS A 145 8.23 -7.75 -4.72
C HIS A 145 7.14 -7.26 -3.75
N ALA A 146 7.17 -5.99 -3.38
CA ALA A 146 6.17 -5.39 -2.49
C ALA A 146 4.76 -5.43 -3.07
N ALA A 147 4.61 -5.22 -4.38
CA ALA A 147 3.33 -5.33 -5.05
C ALA A 147 2.81 -6.77 -5.00
N ALA A 148 3.69 -7.77 -5.16
CA ALA A 148 3.33 -9.18 -5.02
C ALA A 148 2.94 -9.52 -3.57
N MET A 149 3.65 -9.01 -2.57
CA MET A 149 3.29 -9.18 -1.16
C MET A 149 1.93 -8.56 -0.85
N LEU A 150 1.72 -7.31 -1.28
CA LEU A 150 0.46 -6.61 -1.10
C LEU A 150 -0.70 -7.36 -1.78
N ALA A 151 -0.48 -7.91 -2.98
CA ALA A 151 -1.50 -8.69 -3.69
C ALA A 151 -1.93 -9.96 -2.93
N ASN A 152 -1.00 -10.58 -2.20
CA ASN A 152 -1.23 -11.79 -1.40
C ASN A 152 -1.92 -11.54 -0.06
N LEU A 153 -2.06 -10.28 0.37
CA LEU A 153 -2.76 -9.94 1.61
C LEU A 153 -4.29 -10.05 1.45
N PRO A 154 -5.03 -10.39 2.53
CA PRO A 154 -6.49 -10.30 2.57
C PRO A 154 -6.97 -8.89 2.20
N GLU A 155 -8.15 -8.79 1.57
CA GLU A 155 -8.64 -7.51 1.05
C GLU A 155 -8.80 -6.42 2.14
N ILE A 156 -9.14 -6.82 3.37
CA ILE A 156 -9.23 -5.93 4.53
C ILE A 156 -7.88 -5.29 4.86
N ASP A 157 -6.80 -6.06 4.78
CA ASP A 157 -5.45 -5.58 5.10
C ASP A 157 -4.88 -4.76 3.93
N ARG A 158 -5.18 -5.15 2.68
CA ARG A 158 -4.78 -4.37 1.49
C ARG A 158 -5.31 -2.94 1.52
N ARG A 159 -6.53 -2.72 2.04
CA ARG A 159 -7.12 -1.37 2.12
C ARG A 159 -6.40 -0.44 3.09
N GLN A 160 -5.54 -0.97 3.98
CA GLN A 160 -4.76 -0.17 4.91
C GLN A 160 -3.49 0.41 4.28
N TYR A 161 -3.07 -0.12 3.13
CA TYR A 161 -1.88 0.32 2.40
C TYR A 161 -2.31 0.99 1.09
N ALA A 162 -2.02 2.28 0.95
CA ALA A 162 -2.36 3.01 -0.27
C ALA A 162 -1.42 2.64 -1.42
N ALA A 163 -0.19 2.23 -1.10
CA ALA A 163 0.82 1.82 -2.08
C ALA A 163 1.70 0.66 -1.54
N PRO A 164 2.33 -0.15 -2.43
CA PRO A 164 3.30 -1.17 -2.05
C PRO A 164 4.44 -0.65 -1.16
N GLU A 165 4.84 0.61 -1.36
CA GLU A 165 5.88 1.28 -0.58
C GLU A 165 5.49 1.48 0.90
N ASP A 166 4.20 1.57 1.21
CA ASP A 166 3.72 1.69 2.59
C ASP A 166 3.99 0.37 3.35
N LEU A 167 3.80 -0.76 2.68
CA LEU A 167 4.11 -2.08 3.24
C LEU A 167 5.62 -2.24 3.45
N LEU A 168 6.45 -1.82 2.50
CA LEU A 168 7.91 -1.88 2.66
C LEU A 168 8.41 -0.99 3.78
N ALA A 169 7.90 0.25 3.89
CA ALA A 169 8.24 1.15 4.98
C ALA A 169 7.89 0.51 6.33
N LEU A 170 6.74 -0.16 6.45
CA LEU A 170 6.36 -0.88 7.66
C LEU A 170 7.31 -2.06 7.95
N VAL A 171 7.67 -2.85 6.95
CA VAL A 171 8.62 -3.96 7.11
C VAL A 171 9.98 -3.45 7.57
N VAL A 172 10.46 -2.34 7.01
CA VAL A 172 11.71 -1.70 7.43
C VAL A 172 11.60 -1.21 8.88
N ALA A 173 10.54 -0.47 9.23
CA ALA A 173 10.32 0.05 10.58
C ALA A 173 10.32 -1.08 11.62
N GLY A 174 9.60 -2.17 11.37
CA GLY A 174 9.51 -3.32 12.28
C GLY A 174 10.83 -4.09 12.44
N ASN A 175 11.79 -3.88 11.54
CA ASN A 175 13.08 -4.55 11.57
C ASN A 175 14.22 -3.67 12.08
N VAL A 176 14.02 -2.38 12.33
CA VAL A 176 15.04 -1.52 12.98
C VAL A 176 14.96 -1.73 14.49
N PRO A 177 16.02 -2.18 15.16
CA PRO A 177 16.03 -2.31 16.61
C PRO A 177 16.10 -0.91 17.23
N LEU A 178 15.23 -0.67 18.21
CA LEU A 178 14.86 0.67 18.65
C LEU A 178 15.53 1.11 19.96
N ASP A 179 16.68 0.54 20.35
CA ASP A 179 17.37 0.97 21.58
C ASP A 179 18.41 2.06 21.28
N SER A 180 19.45 1.72 20.51
CA SER A 180 20.53 2.65 20.22
C SER A 180 21.27 2.33 18.93
N ALA A 181 21.94 3.34 18.38
CA ALA A 181 22.67 3.25 17.12
C ALA A 181 24.01 3.99 17.20
N GLN A 182 24.98 3.52 16.44
CA GLN A 182 26.31 4.13 16.31
C GLN A 182 26.77 4.05 14.86
N ILE A 183 27.19 5.18 14.29
CA ILE A 183 27.91 5.20 13.01
C ILE A 183 29.35 4.77 13.29
N VAL A 184 29.78 3.65 12.70
CA VAL A 184 31.11 3.08 12.89
C VAL A 184 32.10 3.61 11.87
N ALA A 185 31.67 3.66 10.61
CA ALA A 185 32.51 4.09 9.51
C ALA A 185 31.66 4.62 8.37
N ARG A 186 32.29 5.44 7.54
CA ARG A 186 31.73 5.92 6.28
C ARG A 186 32.71 5.64 5.15
N GLN A 187 32.17 5.18 4.02
CA GLN A 187 32.89 5.10 2.77
C GLN A 187 32.18 5.94 1.71
N HIS A 188 32.89 6.89 1.12
CA HIS A 188 32.40 7.63 -0.04
C HIS A 188 32.65 6.79 -1.30
N VAL A 189 31.57 6.38 -1.96
CA VAL A 189 31.65 5.63 -3.24
C VAL A 189 31.70 6.61 -4.41
N SER A 190 30.90 7.68 -4.34
CA SER A 190 30.93 8.80 -5.28
C SER A 190 30.48 10.10 -4.59
N GLU A 191 30.41 11.21 -5.33
CA GLU A 191 29.85 12.47 -4.82
C GLU A 191 28.37 12.35 -4.41
N ASN A 192 27.64 11.41 -5.02
CA ASN A 192 26.21 11.21 -4.82
C ASN A 192 25.90 9.88 -4.13
N GLU A 193 26.90 9.14 -3.65
CA GLU A 193 26.68 7.85 -2.99
C GLU A 193 27.68 7.61 -1.87
N VAL A 194 27.15 7.24 -0.71
CA VAL A 194 27.88 6.97 0.52
C VAL A 194 27.40 5.66 1.10
N LEU A 195 28.34 4.84 1.57
CA LEU A 195 28.05 3.69 2.42
C LEU A 195 28.27 4.07 3.88
N GLU A 196 27.27 3.88 4.72
CA GLU A 196 27.36 4.03 6.16
C GLU A 196 27.32 2.68 6.86
N TYR A 197 28.36 2.41 7.64
CA TYR A 197 28.44 1.22 8.48
C TYR A 197 27.88 1.57 9.85
N VAL A 198 26.71 1.04 10.17
CA VAL A 198 25.97 1.36 11.39
C VAL A 198 25.91 0.13 12.27
N ARG A 199 26.19 0.31 13.56
CA ARG A 199 25.84 -0.66 14.60
C ARG A 199 24.52 -0.27 15.21
N LEU A 200 23.63 -1.23 15.28
CA LEU A 200 22.30 -1.10 15.86
C LEU A 200 22.21 -2.06 17.04
N LYS A 201 21.68 -1.59 18.14
CA LYS A 201 21.48 -2.37 19.37
C LYS A 201 20.00 -2.48 19.65
N ASP A 202 19.56 -3.67 20.03
CA ASP A 202 18.18 -3.92 20.46
C ASP A 202 18.00 -3.75 21.98
N PRO A 203 16.74 -3.76 22.47
CA PRO A 203 16.48 -3.64 23.91
C PRO A 203 17.06 -4.79 24.76
N ALA A 204 17.35 -5.96 24.14
CA ALA A 204 18.02 -7.08 24.80
C ALA A 204 19.55 -6.90 24.86
N GLY A 205 20.08 -5.86 24.21
CA GLY A 205 21.49 -5.53 24.14
C GLY A 205 22.25 -6.23 23.02
N VAL A 206 21.57 -7.00 22.17
CA VAL A 206 22.18 -7.64 21.00
C VAL A 206 22.52 -6.55 19.98
N THR A 207 23.77 -6.57 19.53
CA THR A 207 24.26 -5.63 18.52
C THR A 207 24.36 -6.31 17.18
N ARG A 208 23.86 -5.64 16.13
CA ARG A 208 24.05 -6.03 14.73
C ARG A 208 24.73 -4.90 13.97
N GLN A 209 25.60 -5.26 13.02
CA GLN A 209 26.21 -4.29 12.13
C GLN A 209 25.55 -4.39 10.75
N VAL A 210 25.16 -3.25 10.20
CA VAL A 210 24.54 -3.13 8.88
C VAL A 210 25.34 -2.14 8.04
N CYS A 211 25.36 -2.36 6.73
CA CYS A 211 25.90 -1.41 5.76
C CYS A 211 24.72 -0.83 4.99
N LEU A 212 24.55 0.48 5.04
CA LEU A 212 23.46 1.19 4.38
C LEU A 212 24.03 2.00 3.21
N SER A 213 23.47 1.80 2.01
CA SER A 213 23.75 2.67 0.87
C SER A 213 22.82 3.87 0.92
N ILE A 214 23.41 5.06 0.92
CA ILE A 214 22.71 6.34 0.94
C ILE A 214 23.15 7.11 -0.31
N HIS A 215 22.20 7.55 -1.12
CA HIS A 215 22.49 8.28 -2.35
C HIS A 215 21.70 9.57 -2.45
N ARG A 216 22.24 10.51 -3.22
CA ARG A 216 21.66 11.82 -3.42
C ARG A 216 20.64 11.79 -4.56
N THR A 217 19.44 12.29 -4.29
CA THR A 217 18.35 12.48 -5.25
C THR A 217 17.99 13.97 -5.34
N PRO A 218 17.14 14.40 -6.30
CA PRO A 218 16.62 15.76 -6.32
C PRO A 218 15.91 16.16 -5.01
N ASP A 219 15.28 15.21 -4.32
CA ASP A 219 14.57 15.41 -3.05
C ASP A 219 15.49 15.38 -1.81
N GLY A 220 16.80 15.20 -2.00
CA GLY A 220 17.78 15.02 -0.93
C GLY A 220 18.37 13.61 -0.86
N TRP A 221 19.10 13.33 0.21
CA TRP A 221 19.69 12.02 0.47
C TRP A 221 18.63 11.00 0.87
N LYS A 222 18.65 9.83 0.22
CA LYS A 222 17.75 8.71 0.50
C LYS A 222 18.55 7.44 0.71
N LEU A 223 18.01 6.54 1.53
CA LEU A 223 18.59 5.23 1.78
C LEU A 223 18.04 4.23 0.76
N ARG A 224 18.93 3.59 0.01
CA ARG A 224 18.56 2.52 -0.92
C ARG A 224 18.31 1.25 -0.14
N VAL A 225 17.12 0.69 -0.30
CA VAL A 225 16.76 -0.63 0.19
C VAL A 225 16.73 -1.57 -1.01
N PRO A 226 17.75 -2.40 -1.22
CA PRO A 226 17.75 -3.36 -2.33
C PRO A 226 16.82 -4.54 -2.02
N ASP A 227 16.36 -5.21 -3.07
CA ASP A 227 15.42 -6.34 -2.94
C ASP A 227 15.97 -7.48 -2.06
N THR A 228 17.28 -7.71 -2.08
CA THR A 228 17.95 -8.68 -1.19
C THR A 228 17.74 -8.36 0.30
N THR A 229 17.62 -7.08 0.64
CA THR A 229 17.29 -6.64 2.01
C THR A 229 15.82 -6.89 2.30
N VAL A 230 14.92 -6.57 1.37
CA VAL A 230 13.48 -6.87 1.51
C VAL A 230 13.25 -8.37 1.73
N GLU A 231 13.89 -9.23 0.95
CA GLU A 231 13.86 -10.68 1.13
C GLU A 231 14.36 -11.14 2.50
N ALA A 232 15.45 -10.57 3.00
CA ALA A 232 15.98 -10.92 4.31
C ALA A 232 15.03 -10.48 5.44
N LEU A 233 14.47 -9.27 5.32
CA LEU A 233 13.54 -8.69 6.31
C LEU A 233 12.22 -9.45 6.39
N THR A 234 11.76 -10.03 5.29
CA THR A 234 10.51 -10.80 5.24
C THR A 234 10.67 -12.24 5.72
N LYS A 235 11.89 -12.78 5.73
CA LYS A 235 12.22 -14.11 6.25
C LYS A 235 12.50 -14.10 7.76
N LEU A 236 12.71 -12.93 8.37
CA LEU A 236 12.92 -12.78 9.81
C LEU A 236 11.58 -12.92 10.57
N PRO A 237 11.50 -13.75 11.63
CA PRO A 237 10.32 -13.75 12.49
C PRO A 237 10.14 -12.38 13.15
N PRO A 238 8.90 -11.90 13.35
CA PRO A 238 8.66 -10.63 14.04
C PRO A 238 9.32 -10.66 15.42
N PRO A 239 9.80 -9.52 15.95
CA PRO A 239 10.37 -9.46 17.28
C PRO A 239 9.35 -10.05 18.27
N THR A 240 9.76 -11.10 18.98
CA THR A 240 8.95 -11.79 19.97
C THR A 240 8.50 -10.76 21.00
N THR A 241 7.25 -10.31 20.93
CA THR A 241 6.64 -9.54 22.00
C THR A 241 6.75 -10.38 23.27
N LEU A 242 7.61 -9.96 24.19
CA LEU A 242 7.66 -10.45 25.56
C LEU A 242 6.27 -10.21 26.16
N THR A 243 5.43 -11.23 26.13
CA THR A 243 4.25 -11.32 26.99
C THR A 243 4.75 -11.24 28.43
N GLY A 244 4.43 -10.13 29.08
CA GLY A 244 4.58 -9.97 30.52
C GLY A 244 3.76 -11.03 31.24
N HIS A 245 4.43 -11.77 32.11
CA HIS A 245 3.83 -12.49 33.23
C HIS A 245 3.96 -11.63 34.49
#